data_AF-A0A3B5LQY5-F1
#
_entry.id   AF-A0A3B5LQY5-F1
#
_cell.length_a   1.000
_cell.length_b   1.000
_cell.length_c   1.000
_cell.angle_alpha   90.00
_cell.angle_beta   90.00
_cell.angle_gamma   90.00
#
_symmetry.space_group_name_H-M   'P 1'
#
loop_
_entity.id
_entity.type
_entity.pdbx_description
1 polymer ?
#
loop_
_entity_poly.entity_id
_entity_poly.type
_entity_poly.pdbx_seq_one_letter_code
_entity_poly.pdbx_strand_id
1 'polypeptide(L)'
;CPLKMHCRTCALVTSSGHLTGSNRGEEIDHSDCVIRMNDAPCAGHHPDVGRRTSLRVVAHSSLQRVLRGRQELLNRSQDTVFIFWGPSSCMRRDGRGHVYNNLKLLKHLLPKLKVYTISRSKMLKFDELFKKETGIDRKSSNSWLSTGWFTMAMALELCDRINVFGMVPPNFCRSSLHPTVPYHYYEPSGPDECAMYLLHERSRKGSHHRFITEKTVFSNWAQTLNIHFYQPDWKPSPVITHVNNSRAPSPAGS
;
A
#
# COMPACT_ATOMS: atom_id res chain seq x y z
N CYS A 1 22.50 4.40 3.68
CA CYS A 1 22.38 5.23 2.46
C CYS A 1 20.91 5.55 2.22
N PRO A 2 20.57 6.78 1.78
CA PRO A 2 19.23 7.11 1.32
C PRO A 2 18.91 6.32 0.06
N LEU A 3 17.63 5.98 -0.14
CA LEU A 3 17.16 5.42 -1.40
C LEU A 3 17.19 6.51 -2.46
N LYS A 4 17.76 6.23 -3.64
CA LYS A 4 17.71 7.10 -4.82
C LYS A 4 16.93 6.37 -5.89
N MET A 5 15.67 6.76 -6.07
CA MET A 5 14.74 6.19 -7.05
C MET A 5 13.73 7.27 -7.42
N HIS A 6 13.45 7.43 -8.71
CA HIS A 6 12.42 8.31 -9.26
C HIS A 6 11.83 7.64 -10.50
N CYS A 7 10.52 7.70 -10.66
CA CYS A 7 9.80 7.04 -11.75
C CYS A 7 8.73 7.99 -12.29
N ARG A 8 8.57 8.11 -13.62
CA ARG A 8 7.51 8.98 -14.15
C ARG A 8 6.14 8.34 -13.96
N THR A 9 6.05 7.03 -14.16
CA THR A 9 4.82 6.27 -13.94
C THR A 9 5.10 5.03 -13.10
N CYS A 10 4.35 4.89 -12.01
CA CYS A 10 4.38 3.73 -11.14
C CYS A 10 3.09 2.92 -11.26
N ALA A 11 3.21 1.61 -11.41
CA ALA A 11 2.14 0.66 -11.13
C ALA A 11 2.27 0.19 -9.68
N LEU A 12 1.33 0.58 -8.82
CA LEU A 12 1.21 0.07 -7.46
C LEU A 12 0.21 -1.08 -7.48
N VAL A 13 0.72 -2.31 -7.40
CA VAL A 13 -0.09 -3.53 -7.45
C VAL A 13 -0.38 -3.98 -6.02
N THR A 14 -1.65 -3.93 -5.60
CA THR A 14 -2.07 -4.45 -4.30
C THR A 14 -2.05 -5.98 -4.30
N SER A 15 -2.58 -6.58 -3.22
CA SER A 15 -2.77 -8.02 -3.13
C SER A 15 -4.22 -8.46 -3.36
N SER A 16 -5.15 -7.55 -3.66
CA SER A 16 -6.59 -7.86 -3.71
C SER A 16 -6.95 -8.96 -4.72
N GLY A 17 -7.94 -9.79 -4.38
CA GLY A 17 -8.53 -10.78 -5.29
C GLY A 17 -9.21 -10.19 -6.51
N HIS A 18 -9.52 -8.88 -6.53
CA HIS A 18 -10.03 -8.19 -7.72
C HIS A 18 -9.07 -8.22 -8.92
N LEU A 19 -7.79 -8.54 -8.70
CA LEU A 19 -6.81 -8.69 -9.77
C LEU A 19 -7.01 -9.98 -10.58
N THR A 20 -7.61 -11.03 -10.00
CA THR A 20 -7.79 -12.32 -10.66
C THR A 20 -8.69 -12.19 -11.89
N GLY A 21 -8.20 -12.65 -13.05
CA GLY A 21 -8.89 -12.58 -14.33
C GLY A 21 -8.95 -11.17 -14.96
N SER A 22 -8.18 -10.22 -14.44
CA SER A 22 -8.15 -8.85 -14.96
C SER A 22 -7.41 -8.70 -16.28
N ASN A 23 -6.48 -9.61 -16.60
CA ASN A 23 -5.61 -9.54 -17.79
C ASN A 23 -4.81 -8.21 -17.91
N ARG A 24 -4.51 -7.54 -16.79
CA ARG A 24 -3.81 -6.25 -16.75
C ARG A 24 -2.28 -6.38 -16.66
N GLY A 25 -1.74 -7.59 -16.67
CA GLY A 25 -0.34 -7.85 -16.41
C GLY A 25 0.61 -7.16 -17.38
N GLU A 26 0.25 -7.09 -18.66
CA GLU A 26 1.02 -6.37 -19.66
C GLU A 26 0.99 -4.85 -19.41
N GLU A 27 -0.16 -4.26 -19.09
CA GLU A 27 -0.29 -2.84 -18.75
C GLU A 27 0.54 -2.48 -17.51
N ILE A 28 0.50 -3.32 -16.48
CA ILE A 28 1.33 -3.17 -15.27
C ILE A 28 2.81 -3.16 -15.65
N ASP A 29 3.24 -4.11 -16.48
CA ASP A 29 4.63 -4.26 -16.90
C ASP A 29 5.09 -3.16 -17.87
N HIS A 30 4.22 -2.30 -18.39
CA HIS A 30 4.60 -1.12 -19.19
C HIS A 30 5.02 0.09 -18.33
N SER A 31 4.76 0.07 -17.02
CA SER A 31 5.13 1.18 -16.14
C SER A 31 6.66 1.30 -15.96
N ASP A 32 7.16 2.51 -15.71
CA ASP A 32 8.59 2.73 -15.41
C ASP A 32 8.99 1.89 -14.17
N CYS A 33 8.15 1.93 -13.13
CA CYS A 33 8.35 1.18 -11.90
C CYS A 33 7.10 0.37 -11.51
N VAL A 34 7.32 -0.89 -11.09
CA VAL A 34 6.26 -1.74 -10.53
C VAL A 34 6.51 -1.95 -9.04
N ILE A 35 5.55 -1.53 -8.21
CA ILE A 35 5.63 -1.57 -6.75
C ILE A 35 4.71 -2.67 -6.24
N ARG A 36 5.26 -3.62 -5.47
CA ARG A 36 4.53 -4.74 -4.87
C ARG A 36 4.69 -4.78 -3.35
N MET A 37 3.86 -5.57 -2.69
CA MET A 37 3.82 -5.67 -1.23
C MET A 37 4.06 -7.10 -0.75
N ASN A 38 4.77 -7.20 0.39
CA ASN A 38 4.95 -8.44 1.15
C ASN A 38 5.39 -9.61 0.25
N ASP A 39 4.69 -10.74 0.34
CA ASP A 39 4.95 -11.99 -0.38
C ASP A 39 4.01 -12.24 -1.57
N ALA A 40 3.30 -11.20 -2.04
CA ALA A 40 2.41 -11.30 -3.20
C ALA A 40 3.18 -11.77 -4.45
N PRO A 41 2.88 -12.96 -5.02
CA PRO A 41 3.70 -13.58 -6.06
C PRO A 41 3.31 -13.11 -7.47
N CYS A 42 4.29 -13.01 -8.37
CA CYS A 42 4.00 -12.83 -9.80
C CYS A 42 3.75 -14.17 -10.49
N ALA A 43 4.57 -15.18 -10.16
CA ALA A 43 4.51 -16.50 -10.75
C ALA A 43 3.14 -17.15 -10.54
N GLY A 44 2.56 -17.72 -11.60
CA GLY A 44 1.19 -18.27 -11.59
C GLY A 44 0.09 -17.24 -11.86
N HIS A 45 0.41 -15.94 -11.83
CA HIS A 45 -0.56 -14.84 -11.97
C HIS A 45 -0.16 -13.81 -13.04
N HIS A 46 0.84 -14.11 -13.87
CA HIS A 46 1.40 -13.15 -14.85
C HIS A 46 0.38 -12.44 -15.75
N PRO A 47 -0.67 -13.11 -16.30
CA PRO A 47 -1.66 -12.42 -17.13
C PRO A 47 -2.34 -11.27 -16.39
N ASP A 48 -2.54 -11.42 -15.08
CA ASP A 48 -3.30 -10.47 -14.26
C ASP A 48 -2.40 -9.42 -13.62
N VAL A 49 -1.28 -9.85 -13.05
CA VAL A 49 -0.46 -9.00 -12.19
C VAL A 49 0.90 -8.64 -12.78
N GLY A 50 1.25 -9.15 -13.95
CA GLY A 50 2.53 -8.91 -14.61
C GLY A 50 3.69 -9.73 -14.04
N ARG A 51 4.89 -9.50 -14.56
CA ARG A 51 6.13 -10.23 -14.24
C ARG A 51 7.19 -9.35 -13.57
N ARG A 52 7.10 -8.03 -13.74
CA ARG A 52 8.11 -7.09 -13.24
C ARG A 52 7.85 -6.72 -11.79
N THR A 53 8.94 -6.54 -11.06
CA THR A 53 8.96 -5.91 -9.73
C THR A 53 10.17 -4.98 -9.70
N SER A 54 9.95 -3.68 -9.47
CA SER A 54 11.03 -2.70 -9.30
C SER A 54 11.28 -2.42 -7.82
N LEU A 55 10.20 -2.36 -7.04
CA LEU A 55 10.22 -2.07 -5.61
C LEU A 55 9.26 -3.02 -4.87
N ARG A 56 9.71 -3.60 -3.76
CA ARG A 56 8.88 -4.42 -2.89
C ARG A 56 8.93 -3.91 -1.45
N VAL A 57 7.78 -3.50 -0.93
CA VAL A 57 7.62 -3.03 0.45
C VAL A 57 7.14 -4.19 1.32
N VAL A 58 7.91 -4.52 2.37
CA VAL A 58 7.72 -5.76 3.13
C VAL A 58 7.56 -5.46 4.62
N ALA A 59 6.44 -5.89 5.20
CA ALA A 59 6.26 -5.87 6.65
C ALA A 59 7.16 -6.91 7.33
N HIS A 60 7.59 -6.62 8.55
CA HIS A 60 8.41 -7.51 9.38
C HIS A 60 7.81 -8.92 9.51
N SER A 61 6.49 -9.02 9.62
CA SER A 61 5.74 -10.28 9.74
C SER A 61 5.76 -11.13 8.45
N SER A 62 6.09 -10.52 7.31
CA SER A 62 6.15 -11.19 6.00
C SER A 62 7.57 -11.64 5.63
N LEU A 63 8.59 -11.33 6.45
CA LEU A 63 9.99 -11.64 6.16
C LEU A 63 10.19 -13.12 5.78
N GLN A 64 9.69 -14.04 6.61
CA GLN A 64 9.91 -15.47 6.39
C GLN A 64 9.23 -15.97 5.12
N ARG A 65 8.04 -15.45 4.78
CA ARG A 65 7.34 -15.82 3.54
C ARG A 65 8.09 -15.31 2.31
N VAL A 66 8.57 -14.07 2.35
CA VAL A 66 9.42 -13.52 1.28
C VAL A 66 10.72 -14.31 1.11
N LEU A 67 11.38 -14.71 2.20
CA LEU A 67 12.61 -15.51 2.15
C LEU A 67 12.38 -16.93 1.60
N ARG A 68 11.19 -17.51 1.78
CA ARG A 68 10.80 -18.79 1.16
C ARG A 68 10.61 -18.66 -0.34
N GLY A 69 10.15 -17.51 -0.82
CA GLY A 69 10.05 -17.14 -2.24
C GLY A 69 11.41 -16.90 -2.91
N ARG A 70 12.37 -17.81 -2.69
CA ARG A 70 13.79 -17.69 -3.09
C ARG A 70 13.99 -17.31 -4.55
N GLN A 71 13.10 -17.75 -5.44
CA GLN A 71 13.22 -17.44 -6.87
C GLN A 71 13.19 -15.93 -7.13
N GLU A 72 12.28 -15.17 -6.50
CA GLU A 72 12.20 -13.72 -6.74
C GLU A 72 13.38 -12.96 -6.08
N LEU A 73 13.93 -13.49 -4.98
CA LEU A 73 15.11 -12.93 -4.32
C LEU A 73 16.43 -13.24 -5.04
N LEU A 74 16.52 -14.40 -5.69
CA LEU A 74 17.74 -14.91 -6.32
C LEU A 74 17.77 -14.71 -7.83
N ASN A 75 16.65 -14.32 -8.44
CA ASN A 75 16.60 -14.03 -9.87
C ASN A 75 17.47 -12.79 -10.15
N ARG A 76 18.71 -13.05 -10.54
CA ARG A 76 19.79 -12.07 -10.76
C ARG A 76 19.46 -11.02 -11.84
N SER A 77 18.39 -11.23 -12.61
CA SER A 77 17.92 -10.32 -13.66
C SER A 77 17.17 -9.10 -13.13
N GLN A 78 16.75 -9.08 -11.86
CA GLN A 78 15.93 -7.99 -11.35
C GLN A 78 16.70 -7.08 -10.39
N ASP A 79 16.83 -5.81 -10.78
CA ASP A 79 17.37 -4.70 -9.99
C ASP A 79 16.48 -4.29 -8.79
N THR A 80 15.63 -5.21 -8.33
CA THR A 80 14.57 -5.00 -7.35
C THR A 80 15.10 -4.45 -6.04
N VAL A 81 14.46 -3.38 -5.59
CA VAL A 81 14.68 -2.79 -4.28
C VAL A 81 13.71 -3.41 -3.28
N PHE A 82 14.22 -3.88 -2.14
CA PHE A 82 13.41 -4.38 -1.04
C PHE A 82 13.47 -3.41 0.13
N ILE A 83 12.31 -2.99 0.63
CA ILE A 83 12.19 -2.05 1.74
C ILE A 83 11.39 -2.68 2.86
N PHE A 84 12.05 -2.92 3.99
CA PHE A 84 11.45 -3.56 5.14
C PHE A 84 11.01 -2.55 6.19
N TRP A 85 9.86 -2.78 6.79
CA TRP A 85 9.32 -1.96 7.88
C TRP A 85 8.77 -2.83 9.00
N GLY A 86 8.73 -2.30 10.22
CA GLY A 86 8.13 -3.01 11.35
C GLY A 86 8.29 -2.28 12.68
N PRO A 87 7.73 -2.86 13.76
CA PRO A 87 7.87 -2.35 15.11
C PRO A 87 9.34 -2.21 15.51
N SER A 88 9.63 -1.19 16.33
CA SER A 88 10.97 -0.92 16.83
C SER A 88 11.61 -2.17 17.45
N SER A 89 10.85 -2.96 18.24
CA SER A 89 11.31 -4.20 18.88
C SER A 89 11.89 -5.23 17.89
N CYS A 90 11.34 -5.33 16.68
CA CYS A 90 11.79 -6.27 15.65
C CYS A 90 12.95 -5.71 14.82
N MET A 91 13.05 -4.39 14.73
CA MET A 91 13.95 -3.65 13.84
C MET A 91 15.15 -3.01 14.55
N ARG A 92 15.35 -3.30 15.85
CA ARG A 92 16.47 -2.75 16.63
C ARG A 92 17.82 -3.18 16.07
N ARG A 93 18.80 -2.28 16.13
CA ARG A 93 20.18 -2.53 15.65
C ARG A 93 21.13 -2.99 16.76
N ASP A 94 20.67 -3.05 18.00
CA ASP A 94 21.45 -3.45 19.19
C ASP A 94 21.61 -4.97 19.33
N GLY A 95 21.46 -5.73 18.24
CA GLY A 95 21.49 -7.19 18.24
C GLY A 95 20.21 -7.87 18.74
N ARG A 96 19.22 -7.13 19.28
CA ARG A 96 17.95 -7.72 19.74
C ARG A 96 16.81 -7.68 18.71
N GLY A 97 16.98 -6.94 17.62
CA GLY A 97 16.00 -6.88 16.53
C GLY A 97 16.12 -8.08 15.60
N HIS A 98 15.36 -9.14 15.87
CA HIS A 98 15.44 -10.40 15.10
C HIS A 98 15.26 -10.20 13.58
N VAL A 99 14.34 -9.33 13.14
CA VAL A 99 14.17 -9.02 11.71
C VAL A 99 15.38 -8.26 11.16
N TYR A 100 15.85 -7.23 11.87
CA TYR A 100 17.04 -6.49 11.44
C TYR A 100 18.28 -7.39 11.33
N ASN A 101 18.47 -8.30 12.27
CA ASN A 101 19.58 -9.26 12.26
C ASN A 101 19.48 -10.20 11.04
N ASN A 102 18.29 -10.72 10.73
CA ASN A 102 18.06 -11.54 9.54
C ASN A 102 18.35 -10.75 8.25
N LEU A 103 17.95 -9.47 8.18
CA LEU A 103 18.25 -8.61 7.02
C LEU A 103 19.75 -8.31 6.90
N LYS A 104 20.45 -8.14 8.01
CA LYS A 104 21.91 -7.99 8.04
C LYS A 104 22.60 -9.24 7.49
N LEU A 105 22.15 -10.42 7.91
CA LEU A 105 22.64 -11.70 7.37
C LEU A 105 22.33 -11.84 5.88
N LEU A 106 21.10 -11.53 5.45
CA LEU A 106 20.69 -11.57 4.05
C LEU A 106 21.57 -10.68 3.18
N LYS A 107 21.87 -9.47 3.64
CA LYS A 107 22.75 -8.54 2.92
C LYS A 107 24.20 -9.04 2.84
N HIS A 108 24.65 -9.78 3.85
CA HIS A 108 25.97 -10.41 3.82
C HIS A 108 26.02 -11.58 2.83
N LEU A 109 24.99 -12.42 2.81
CA LEU A 109 24.89 -13.57 1.90
C LEU A 109 24.64 -13.15 0.44
N LEU A 110 23.86 -12.08 0.23
CA LEU A 110 23.48 -11.56 -1.08
C LEU A 110 23.90 -10.08 -1.20
N PRO A 111 25.20 -9.78 -1.34
CA PRO A 111 25.70 -8.40 -1.30
C PRO A 111 25.15 -7.53 -2.43
N LYS A 112 24.78 -8.13 -3.57
CA LYS A 112 24.15 -7.41 -4.70
C LYS A 112 22.68 -7.03 -4.44
N LEU A 113 22.01 -7.69 -3.50
CA LEU A 113 20.60 -7.41 -3.19
C LEU A 113 20.44 -6.02 -2.57
N LYS A 114 19.52 -5.22 -3.10
CA LYS A 114 19.23 -3.85 -2.64
C LYS A 114 18.22 -3.88 -1.49
N VAL A 115 18.71 -4.11 -0.28
CA VAL A 115 17.90 -4.19 0.94
C VAL A 115 17.99 -2.89 1.75
N TYR A 116 16.83 -2.32 2.08
CA TYR A 116 16.68 -1.13 2.91
C TYR A 116 15.70 -1.38 4.05
N THR A 117 15.78 -0.56 5.09
CA THR A 117 14.84 -0.55 6.21
C THR A 117 14.29 0.85 6.40
N ILE A 118 12.99 1.01 6.63
CA ILE A 118 12.41 2.31 7.00
C ILE A 118 13.00 2.74 8.35
N SER A 119 13.57 3.95 8.40
CA SER A 119 14.18 4.46 9.62
C SER A 119 13.13 4.78 10.69
N ARG A 120 13.53 4.82 11.96
CA ARG A 120 12.65 5.25 13.06
C ARG A 120 12.04 6.64 12.82
N SER A 121 12.84 7.59 12.32
CA SER A 121 12.36 8.94 12.00
C SER A 121 11.33 8.93 10.87
N LYS A 122 11.51 8.09 9.85
CA LYS A 122 10.57 7.97 8.74
C LYS A 122 9.27 7.28 9.16
N MET A 123 9.34 6.25 10.02
CA MET A 123 8.17 5.63 10.65
C MET A 123 7.32 6.67 11.40
N LEU A 124 7.96 7.55 12.20
CA LEU A 124 7.25 8.63 12.90
C LEU A 124 6.59 9.61 11.92
N LYS A 125 7.26 9.97 10.83
CA LYS A 125 6.66 10.83 9.79
C LYS A 125 5.43 10.20 9.14
N PHE A 126 5.41 8.89 8.92
CA PHE A 126 4.24 8.19 8.41
C PHE A 126 3.09 8.13 9.43
N ASP A 127 3.40 7.97 10.72
CA ASP A 127 2.42 8.08 11.81
C ASP A 127 1.81 9.50 11.86
N GLU A 128 2.63 10.54 11.77
CA GLU A 128 2.16 11.94 11.76
C GLU A 128 1.36 12.29 10.50
N LEU A 129 1.75 11.77 9.34
CA LEU A 129 0.97 11.93 8.11
C LEU A 129 -0.43 11.32 8.29
N PHE A 130 -0.53 10.10 8.84
CA PHE A 130 -1.82 9.47 9.08
C PHE A 130 -2.68 10.30 10.02
N LYS A 131 -2.09 10.80 11.11
CA LYS A 131 -2.77 11.66 12.07
C LYS A 131 -3.26 12.96 11.44
N LYS A 132 -2.43 13.59 10.59
CA LYS A 132 -2.80 14.81 9.87
C LYS A 132 -3.99 14.59 8.93
N GLU A 133 -3.99 13.48 8.19
CA GLU A 133 -5.03 13.18 7.20
C GLU A 133 -6.36 12.71 7.82
N THR A 134 -6.30 12.07 8.99
CA THR A 134 -7.48 11.42 9.60
C THR A 134 -7.98 12.12 10.87
N GLY A 135 -7.14 12.97 11.49
CA GLY A 135 -7.36 13.47 12.85
C GLY A 135 -7.17 12.40 13.95
N ILE A 136 -6.80 11.17 13.59
CA ILE A 136 -6.70 10.02 14.52
C ILE A 136 -5.25 9.65 14.74
N ASP A 137 -4.84 9.60 16.01
CA ASP A 137 -3.52 9.08 16.36
C ASP A 137 -3.53 7.53 16.30
N ARG A 138 -2.55 6.98 15.59
CA ARG A 138 -2.38 5.52 15.46
C ARG A 138 -2.26 4.85 16.84
N LYS A 139 -1.50 5.45 17.76
CA LYS A 139 -1.28 4.89 19.11
C LYS A 139 -2.54 4.98 19.95
N SER A 140 -3.27 6.08 19.87
CA SER A 140 -4.52 6.23 20.64
C SER A 140 -5.62 5.27 20.15
N SER A 141 -5.63 4.97 18.85
CA SER A 141 -6.56 4.00 18.25
C SER A 141 -6.10 2.54 18.33
N ASN A 142 -4.96 2.28 19.00
CA ASN A 142 -4.29 0.98 19.15
C ASN A 142 -4.16 0.19 17.84
N SER A 143 -3.99 0.88 16.71
CA SER A 143 -3.93 0.29 15.38
C SER A 143 -2.51 0.27 14.82
N TRP A 144 -2.31 -0.42 13.70
CA TRP A 144 -1.10 -0.34 12.90
C TRP A 144 -1.44 0.13 11.50
N LEU A 145 -0.57 0.97 10.92
CA LEU A 145 -0.65 1.31 9.51
C LEU A 145 -0.39 0.05 8.68
N SER A 146 -1.14 -0.13 7.60
CA SER A 146 -0.95 -1.28 6.72
C SER A 146 0.30 -1.13 5.84
N THR A 147 0.79 -2.23 5.26
CA THR A 147 1.81 -2.15 4.20
C THR A 147 1.31 -1.28 3.03
N GLY A 148 0.00 -1.26 2.76
CA GLY A 148 -0.61 -0.40 1.76
C GLY A 148 -0.38 1.09 2.05
N TRP A 149 -0.54 1.52 3.31
CA TRP A 149 -0.23 2.89 3.74
C TRP A 149 1.23 3.26 3.48
N PHE A 150 2.16 2.43 3.94
CA PHE A 150 3.60 2.68 3.72
C PHE A 150 3.92 2.73 2.23
N THR A 151 3.33 1.84 1.44
CA THR A 151 3.59 1.75 -0.01
C THR A 151 3.05 2.98 -0.74
N MET A 152 1.82 3.42 -0.44
CA MET A 152 1.23 4.60 -1.05
C MET A 152 2.00 5.88 -0.67
N ALA A 153 2.31 6.06 0.62
CA ALA A 153 3.08 7.22 1.08
C ALA A 153 4.49 7.26 0.48
N MET A 154 5.10 6.12 0.21
CA MET A 154 6.37 6.05 -0.52
C MET A 154 6.20 6.32 -2.01
N ALA A 155 5.15 5.81 -2.64
CA ALA A 155 4.88 6.08 -4.06
C ALA A 155 4.70 7.59 -4.33
N LEU A 156 4.06 8.33 -3.41
CA LEU A 156 3.95 9.79 -3.47
C LEU A 156 5.30 10.52 -3.53
N GLU A 157 6.36 9.93 -2.97
CA GLU A 157 7.70 10.54 -2.96
C GLU A 157 8.56 10.09 -4.14
N LEU A 158 8.16 9.02 -4.85
CA LEU A 158 8.96 8.35 -5.86
C LEU A 158 8.40 8.50 -7.28
N CYS A 159 7.13 8.88 -7.42
CA CYS A 159 6.38 8.74 -8.66
C CYS A 159 5.69 10.05 -9.07
N ASP A 160 5.80 10.44 -10.34
CA ASP A 160 5.04 11.58 -10.89
C ASP A 160 3.55 11.22 -11.16
N ARG A 161 3.30 9.95 -11.50
CA ARG A 161 1.97 9.35 -11.70
C ARG A 161 1.91 7.99 -11.01
N ILE A 162 0.79 7.71 -10.33
CA ILE A 162 0.55 6.43 -9.65
C ILE A 162 -0.72 5.78 -10.22
N ASN A 163 -0.57 4.62 -10.84
CA ASN A 163 -1.66 3.75 -11.24
C ASN A 163 -1.78 2.62 -10.19
N VAL A 164 -2.89 2.59 -9.46
CA VAL A 164 -3.15 1.61 -8.39
C VAL A 164 -4.05 0.51 -8.93
N PHE A 165 -3.58 -0.73 -8.87
CA PHE A 165 -4.31 -1.91 -9.35
C PHE A 165 -4.77 -2.77 -8.17
N GLY A 166 -6.03 -3.21 -8.18
CA GLY A 166 -6.57 -4.10 -7.15
C GLY A 166 -7.02 -3.36 -5.89
N MET A 167 -7.57 -2.15 -6.00
CA MET A 167 -8.02 -1.40 -4.82
C MET A 167 -9.45 -0.95 -5.02
N VAL A 168 -10.36 -1.40 -4.15
CA VAL A 168 -11.76 -0.96 -4.13
C VAL A 168 -11.90 0.43 -3.48
N PRO A 169 -12.94 1.22 -3.82
CA PRO A 169 -13.22 2.49 -3.17
C PRO A 169 -13.59 2.31 -1.68
N PRO A 170 -13.43 3.33 -0.83
CA PRO A 170 -13.63 3.21 0.63
C PRO A 170 -15.07 2.82 1.03
N ASN A 171 -16.06 3.11 0.20
CA ASN A 171 -17.47 2.78 0.45
C ASN A 171 -17.90 1.42 -0.14
N PHE A 172 -17.01 0.68 -0.82
CA PHE A 172 -17.36 -0.56 -1.52
C PHE A 172 -18.05 -1.59 -0.63
N CYS A 173 -17.48 -1.88 0.54
CA CYS A 173 -17.99 -2.86 1.50
C CYS A 173 -19.18 -2.37 2.35
N ARG A 174 -19.80 -1.22 2.00
CA ARG A 174 -21.03 -0.74 2.68
C ARG A 174 -22.30 -1.38 2.11
N SER A 175 -22.30 -1.71 0.83
CA SER A 175 -23.42 -2.36 0.15
C SER A 175 -23.31 -3.87 0.27
N SER A 176 -24.41 -4.60 0.40
CA SER A 176 -24.42 -6.08 0.35
C SER A 176 -24.38 -6.64 -1.08
N LEU A 177 -24.43 -5.77 -2.11
CA LEU A 177 -24.50 -6.16 -3.52
C LEU A 177 -23.13 -6.27 -4.21
N HIS A 178 -22.03 -6.12 -3.47
CA HIS A 178 -20.70 -6.26 -4.06
C HIS A 178 -20.38 -7.74 -4.37
N PRO A 179 -19.59 -8.03 -5.42
CA PRO A 179 -19.07 -9.37 -5.63
C PRO A 179 -18.21 -9.80 -4.44
N THR A 180 -18.30 -11.07 -4.06
CA THR A 180 -17.40 -11.71 -3.10
C THR A 180 -16.11 -12.07 -3.83
N VAL A 181 -14.98 -11.60 -3.30
CA VAL A 181 -13.64 -11.93 -3.84
C VAL A 181 -12.72 -12.30 -2.68
N PRO A 182 -11.73 -13.18 -2.90
CA PRO A 182 -10.74 -13.47 -1.86
C PRO A 182 -9.93 -12.22 -1.51
N TYR A 183 -9.54 -12.11 -0.25
CA TYR A 183 -8.70 -11.01 0.24
C TYR A 183 -7.37 -10.91 -0.52
N HIS A 184 -6.83 -12.06 -0.93
CA HIS A 184 -5.62 -12.15 -1.75
C HIS A 184 -5.84 -12.89 -3.07
N TYR A 185 -5.33 -12.36 -4.19
CA TYR A 185 -5.44 -13.05 -5.51
C TYR A 185 -4.73 -14.41 -5.55
N TYR A 186 -3.72 -14.61 -4.71
CA TYR A 186 -2.91 -15.82 -4.62
C TYR A 186 -3.39 -16.80 -3.55
N GLU A 187 -4.50 -16.50 -2.88
CA GLU A 187 -5.14 -17.37 -1.88
C GLU A 187 -6.64 -17.49 -2.21
N PRO A 188 -7.02 -18.25 -3.25
CA PRO A 188 -8.42 -18.34 -3.70
C PRO A 188 -9.36 -18.94 -2.65
N SER A 189 -8.83 -19.74 -1.72
CA SER A 189 -9.56 -20.27 -0.57
C SER A 189 -9.38 -19.42 0.70
N GLY A 190 -8.81 -18.22 0.57
CA GLY A 190 -8.62 -17.27 1.65
C GLY A 190 -9.93 -16.60 2.11
N PRO A 191 -9.86 -15.74 3.14
CA PRO A 191 -11.03 -15.03 3.63
C PRO A 191 -11.57 -14.04 2.59
N ASP A 192 -12.87 -13.71 2.68
CA ASP A 192 -13.48 -12.65 1.87
C ASP A 192 -12.82 -11.29 2.14
N GLU A 193 -12.62 -10.50 1.08
CA GLU A 193 -11.94 -9.21 1.17
C GLU A 193 -12.68 -8.21 2.07
N CYS A 194 -13.99 -8.07 1.88
CA CYS A 194 -14.78 -7.12 2.65
C CYS A 194 -14.94 -7.54 4.11
N ALA A 195 -15.09 -8.84 4.39
CA ALA A 195 -15.07 -9.38 5.73
C ALA A 195 -13.75 -9.04 6.45
N MET A 196 -12.61 -9.21 5.78
CA MET A 196 -11.30 -8.81 6.32
C MET A 196 -11.19 -7.32 6.58
N TYR A 197 -11.63 -6.48 5.63
CA TYR A 197 -11.61 -5.03 5.80
C TYR A 197 -12.47 -4.59 6.98
N LEU A 198 -13.72 -5.06 7.08
CA LEU A 198 -14.64 -4.68 8.15
C LEU A 198 -14.18 -5.18 9.52
N LEU A 199 -13.64 -6.41 9.60
CA LEU A 199 -13.11 -6.98 10.83
C LEU A 199 -11.95 -6.13 11.38
N HIS A 200 -10.98 -5.80 10.52
CA HIS A 200 -9.83 -4.99 10.91
C HIS A 200 -10.23 -3.55 11.22
N GLU A 201 -11.11 -2.95 10.40
CA GLU A 201 -11.57 -1.57 10.58
C GLU A 201 -12.28 -1.37 11.92
N ARG A 202 -13.06 -2.35 12.37
CA ARG A 202 -13.87 -2.25 13.60
C ARG A 202 -13.13 -2.71 14.86
N SER A 203 -12.05 -3.48 14.72
CA SER A 203 -11.33 -4.01 15.86
C SER A 203 -10.72 -2.91 16.74
N ARG A 204 -10.60 -3.22 18.03
CA ARG A 204 -9.94 -2.42 19.08
C ARG A 204 -8.90 -3.22 19.87
N LYS A 205 -8.72 -4.50 19.55
CA LYS A 205 -7.80 -5.42 20.24
C LYS A 205 -6.92 -6.15 19.23
N GLY A 206 -5.64 -6.33 19.57
CA GLY A 206 -4.67 -7.03 18.73
C GLY A 206 -4.03 -6.15 17.65
N SER A 207 -3.36 -6.78 16.68
CA SER A 207 -2.74 -6.08 15.55
C SER A 207 -3.75 -5.96 14.41
N HIS A 208 -4.48 -4.83 14.38
CA HIS A 208 -5.45 -4.54 13.34
C HIS A 208 -5.09 -3.25 12.57
N HIS A 209 -5.68 -3.10 11.39
CA HIS A 209 -5.43 -2.01 10.46
C HIS A 209 -6.70 -1.21 10.25
N ARG A 210 -6.57 0.05 9.82
CA ARG A 210 -7.71 0.90 9.46
C ARG A 210 -7.84 0.96 7.93
N PHE A 211 -8.05 -0.18 7.29
CA PHE A 211 -8.03 -0.31 5.83
C PHE A 211 -9.01 0.63 5.11
N ILE A 212 -10.21 0.84 5.66
CA ILE A 212 -11.23 1.72 5.06
C ILE A 212 -10.85 3.19 5.31
N THR A 213 -10.36 3.51 6.50
CA THR A 213 -9.84 4.85 6.80
C THR A 213 -8.66 5.20 5.88
N GLU A 214 -7.69 4.31 5.70
CA GLU A 214 -6.55 4.51 4.79
C GLU A 214 -7.02 4.72 3.34
N LYS A 215 -7.97 3.90 2.85
CA LYS A 215 -8.57 4.08 1.51
C LYS A 215 -9.29 5.42 1.35
N THR A 216 -9.91 5.93 2.42
CA THR A 216 -10.53 7.27 2.40
C THR A 216 -9.48 8.35 2.18
N VAL A 217 -8.34 8.24 2.85
CA VAL A 217 -7.21 9.17 2.62
C VAL A 217 -6.68 9.05 1.19
N PHE A 218 -6.52 7.84 0.66
CA PHE A 218 -6.04 7.65 -0.72
C PHE A 218 -7.01 8.24 -1.75
N SER A 219 -8.32 8.09 -1.51
CA SER A 219 -9.37 8.73 -2.31
C SER A 219 -9.24 10.26 -2.26
N ASN A 220 -9.00 10.85 -1.09
CA ASN A 220 -8.81 12.29 -0.95
C ASN A 220 -7.54 12.79 -1.67
N TRP A 221 -6.42 12.07 -1.54
CA TRP A 221 -5.19 12.38 -2.27
C TRP A 221 -5.39 12.33 -3.78
N ALA A 222 -6.16 11.36 -4.30
CA ALA A 222 -6.44 11.25 -5.73
C ALA A 222 -7.30 12.38 -6.31
N GLN A 223 -7.90 13.24 -5.49
CA GLN A 223 -8.62 14.43 -5.97
C GLN A 223 -7.68 15.54 -6.43
N THR A 224 -6.46 15.59 -5.89
CA THR A 224 -5.48 16.67 -6.15
C THR A 224 -4.17 16.17 -6.72
N LEU A 225 -3.85 14.89 -6.52
CA LEU A 225 -2.64 14.24 -7.01
C LEU A 225 -2.94 13.30 -8.18
N ASN A 226 -1.92 12.99 -8.97
CA ASN A 226 -2.03 12.18 -10.19
C ASN A 226 -2.10 10.66 -9.86
N ILE A 227 -3.17 10.25 -9.19
CA ILE A 227 -3.44 8.89 -8.73
C ILE A 227 -4.68 8.34 -9.43
N HIS A 228 -4.58 7.15 -10.01
CA HIS A 228 -5.64 6.50 -10.76
C HIS A 228 -5.87 5.08 -10.23
N PHE A 229 -7.12 4.63 -10.15
CA PHE A 229 -7.46 3.32 -9.61
C PHE A 229 -8.07 2.41 -10.67
N TYR A 230 -7.62 1.16 -10.67
CA TYR A 230 -8.02 0.13 -11.61
C TYR A 230 -8.28 -1.19 -10.87
N GLN A 231 -9.22 -1.99 -11.40
CA GLN A 231 -9.62 -3.31 -10.88
C GLN A 231 -10.07 -3.25 -9.40
N PRO A 232 -11.27 -2.71 -9.12
CA PRO A 232 -12.19 -2.07 -10.07
C PRO A 232 -11.74 -0.65 -10.47
N ASP A 233 -12.19 -0.18 -11.62
CA ASP A 233 -11.93 1.18 -12.11
C ASP A 233 -12.86 2.16 -11.37
N TRP A 234 -12.30 3.15 -10.68
CA TRP A 234 -13.08 4.19 -10.00
C TRP A 234 -12.30 5.48 -9.86
N LYS A 235 -13.03 6.57 -9.59
CA LYS A 235 -12.48 7.90 -9.33
C LYS A 235 -13.06 8.45 -8.03
N PRO A 236 -12.31 9.25 -7.27
CA PRO A 236 -12.83 9.88 -6.07
C PRO A 236 -14.00 10.80 -6.44
N SER A 237 -15.04 10.82 -5.60
CA SER A 237 -16.14 11.77 -5.77
C SER A 237 -15.61 13.21 -5.58
N PRO A 238 -16.08 14.19 -6.37
CA PRO A 238 -15.71 15.59 -6.17
C PRO A 238 -16.13 16.05 -4.77
N VAL A 239 -15.29 16.82 -4.09
CA VAL A 239 -15.72 17.53 -2.88
C VAL A 239 -16.75 18.56 -3.31
N ILE A 240 -18.00 18.38 -2.90
CA ILE A 240 -19.00 19.45 -3.02
C ILE A 240 -18.58 20.52 -2.01
N THR A 241 -17.84 21.53 -2.48
CA THR A 241 -17.69 22.77 -1.73
C THR A 241 -19.06 23.42 -1.71
N HIS A 242 -19.79 23.28 -0.60
CA HIS A 242 -20.93 24.15 -0.32
C HIS A 242 -20.39 25.58 -0.17
N VAL A 243 -20.33 26.31 -1.28
CA VAL A 243 -20.18 27.75 -1.28
C VAL A 243 -21.48 28.29 -0.69
N ASN A 244 -21.45 28.67 0.59
CA ASN A 244 -22.53 29.43 1.22
C ASN A 244 -22.64 30.79 0.50
N ASN A 245 -23.47 30.84 -0.53
CA ASN A 245 -23.91 32.09 -1.13
C ASN A 245 -25.00 32.69 -0.24
N SER A 246 -24.58 33.32 0.85
CA SER A 246 -25.44 34.14 1.69
C SER A 246 -24.78 35.49 1.95
N ARG A 247 -24.90 36.37 0.95
CA ARG A 247 -24.91 37.84 1.09
C ARG A 247 -25.36 38.45 -0.24
N ALA A 248 -26.67 38.47 -0.47
CA ALA A 248 -27.29 39.47 -1.33
C ALA A 248 -27.46 40.75 -0.50
N PRO A 249 -27.04 41.93 -0.97
CA PRO A 249 -27.39 43.18 -0.31
C PRO A 249 -28.84 43.55 -0.64
N SER A 250 -29.62 43.85 0.40
CA SER A 250 -30.99 44.38 0.28
C SER A 250 -30.99 45.70 -0.51
N PRO A 251 -32.00 45.96 -1.36
CA PRO A 251 -32.12 47.26 -2.02
C PRO A 251 -32.57 48.33 -1.01
N ALA A 252 -31.94 49.50 -1.09
CA ALA A 252 -32.33 50.69 -0.36
C ALA A 252 -33.74 51.13 -0.77
N GLY A 253 -34.59 51.34 0.21
CA GLY A 253 -35.94 51.89 0.03
C GLY A 253 -35.91 53.34 -0.41
N SER A 254 -36.88 53.68 -1.25
CA SER A 254 -37.40 55.02 -1.55
C SER A 254 -38.15 55.62 -0.38
#